data_AF-A0A1Y4D1Q8-F1
#
_entry.id   AF-A0A1Y4D1Q8-F1
#
_cell.length_a   1.000
_cell.length_b   1.000
_cell.length_c   1.000
_cell.angle_alpha   90.00
_cell.angle_beta   90.00
_cell.angle_gamma   90.00
#
_symmetry.space_group_name_H-M   'P 1'
#
loop_
_entity.id
_entity.type
_entity.pdbx_description
1 polymer ?
#
loop_
_entity_poly.entity_id
_entity_poly.type
_entity_poly.pdbx_seq_one_letter_code
_entity_poly.pdbx_strand_id
1 'polypeptide(L)'
;MQVTKFHLFIASGFGSGFSPVAPGTAGALLACVMWGVASLFLPYEAVMWATGVCVLLFTALGIVSAGKAEQVWGKDPSKVVIDEMVGVWIPLLAAPEGEARGWYALGAFVLFRFFDIVKPLGVRRMERLEGGLGIMMDDILAGIYSLIILIGIRCFAG
;
A
#
# COMPACT_ATOMS: atom_id res chain seq x y z
N MET A 1 11.49 24.41 -5.99
CA MET A 1 11.50 24.05 -4.56
C MET A 1 12.57 23.00 -4.35
N GLN A 2 13.34 23.05 -3.25
CA GLN A 2 14.21 21.93 -2.90
C GLN A 2 13.34 20.74 -2.44
N VAL A 3 13.55 19.57 -3.04
CA VAL A 3 12.94 18.32 -2.57
C VAL A 3 13.71 17.86 -1.34
N THR A 4 13.02 17.81 -0.20
CA THR A 4 13.63 17.42 1.07
C THR A 4 13.82 15.90 1.14
N LYS A 5 14.84 15.46 1.90
CA LYS A 5 15.07 14.03 2.19
C LYS A 5 13.84 13.36 2.80
N PHE A 6 13.00 14.11 3.52
CA PHE A 6 11.74 13.62 4.08
C PHE A 6 10.81 13.08 2.99
N HIS A 7 10.58 13.82 1.90
CA HIS A 7 9.72 13.35 0.82
C HIS A 7 10.29 12.11 0.12
N LEU A 8 11.60 12.07 -0.11
CA LEU A 8 12.23 10.88 -0.71
C LEU A 8 12.14 9.66 0.21
N PHE A 9 12.26 9.85 1.52
CA PHE A 9 12.11 8.78 2.51
C PHE A 9 10.68 8.22 2.54
N ILE A 10 9.66 9.09 2.53
CA ILE A 10 8.26 8.68 2.44
C ILE A 10 8.00 7.99 1.10
N ALA A 11 8.35 8.62 -0.01
CA ALA A 11 8.12 8.10 -1.35
C ALA A 11 8.74 6.71 -1.55
N SER A 12 9.94 6.49 -1.03
CA SER A 12 10.62 5.18 -1.09
C SER A 12 10.11 4.12 -0.12
N GLY A 13 8.97 4.35 0.55
CA GLY A 13 8.43 3.40 1.52
C GLY A 13 9.43 3.08 2.63
N PHE A 14 9.97 4.12 3.25
CA PHE A 14 10.98 4.03 4.32
C PHE A 14 12.30 3.36 3.88
N GLY A 15 12.62 3.45 2.58
CA GLY A 15 13.84 2.92 1.99
C GLY A 15 13.70 1.54 1.31
N SER A 16 12.54 0.88 1.42
CA SER A 16 12.27 -0.39 0.73
C SER A 16 12.32 -0.25 -0.79
N GLY A 17 11.96 0.91 -1.33
CA GLY A 17 12.04 1.23 -2.77
C GLY A 17 13.47 1.27 -3.33
N PHE A 18 14.50 1.20 -2.49
CA PHE A 18 15.89 1.03 -2.93
C PHE A 18 16.30 -0.44 -3.11
N SER A 19 15.39 -1.40 -2.91
CA SER A 19 15.66 -2.81 -3.21
C SER A 19 16.18 -2.96 -4.64
N PRO A 20 17.29 -3.69 -4.87
CA PRO A 20 17.80 -3.92 -6.21
C PRO A 20 16.91 -4.87 -7.04
N VAL A 21 16.02 -5.61 -6.38
CA VAL A 21 15.12 -6.58 -7.02
C VAL A 21 13.68 -6.29 -6.59
N ALA A 22 12.80 -6.13 -7.58
CA ALA A 22 11.37 -5.89 -7.42
C ALA A 22 11.02 -4.88 -6.29
N PRO A 23 11.39 -3.60 -6.42
CA PRO A 23 11.14 -2.57 -5.40
C PRO A 23 9.71 -2.55 -4.87
N GLY A 24 8.71 -2.62 -5.75
CA GLY A 24 7.30 -2.64 -5.35
C GLY A 24 6.95 -3.84 -4.45
N THR A 25 7.50 -5.02 -4.74
CA THR A 25 7.36 -6.20 -3.87
C THR A 25 8.03 -5.99 -2.51
N ALA A 26 9.20 -5.33 -2.46
CA ALA A 26 9.86 -5.00 -1.21
C ALA A 26 9.04 -4.01 -0.36
N GLY A 27 8.42 -3.00 -1.00
CA GLY A 27 7.50 -2.07 -0.34
C GLY A 27 6.25 -2.76 0.21
N ALA A 28 5.57 -3.55 -0.62
CA ALA A 28 4.40 -4.33 -0.23
C ALA A 28 4.72 -5.31 0.92
N LEU A 29 5.85 -6.01 0.86
CA LEU A 29 6.27 -6.94 1.91
C LEU A 29 6.57 -6.20 3.22
N LEU A 30 7.27 -5.07 3.15
CA LEU A 30 7.55 -4.25 4.34
C LEU A 30 6.25 -3.76 4.98
N ALA A 31 5.25 -3.35 4.18
CA ALA A 31 3.94 -2.95 4.69
C ALA A 31 3.23 -4.08 5.46
N CYS A 32 3.27 -5.31 4.93
CA CYS A 32 2.78 -6.50 5.63
C CYS A 32 3.53 -6.78 6.92
N VAL A 33 4.87 -6.68 6.91
CA VAL A 33 5.70 -6.91 8.10
C VAL A 33 5.41 -5.86 9.18
N MET A 34 5.32 -4.59 8.82
CA MET A 34 4.98 -3.50 9.75
C MET A 34 3.63 -3.74 10.42
N TRP A 35 2.61 -4.08 9.63
CA TRP A 35 1.29 -4.38 10.16
C TRP A 35 1.29 -5.64 11.05
N GLY A 36 1.94 -6.71 10.59
CA GLY A 36 2.07 -7.98 11.32
C GLY A 36 2.73 -7.78 12.67
N VAL A 37 3.87 -7.06 12.71
CA VAL A 37 4.58 -6.71 13.95
C VAL A 37 3.69 -5.88 14.86
N ALA A 38 3.02 -4.83 14.35
CA ALA A 38 2.09 -4.04 15.15
C ALA A 38 0.98 -4.91 15.77
N SER A 39 0.47 -5.88 15.01
CA SER A 39 -0.58 -6.80 15.48
C SER A 39 -0.16 -7.77 16.58
N LEU A 40 1.15 -7.94 16.81
CA LEU A 40 1.68 -8.75 17.92
C LEU A 40 1.70 -7.98 19.25
N PHE A 41 1.78 -6.65 19.20
CA PHE A 41 1.99 -5.81 20.38
C PHE A 41 0.78 -4.95 20.75
N LEU A 42 -0.15 -4.75 19.81
CA LEU A 42 -1.31 -3.87 20.00
C LEU A 42 -2.62 -4.69 20.05
N PRO A 43 -3.61 -4.24 20.85
CA PRO A 43 -4.96 -4.80 20.80
C PRO A 43 -5.56 -4.68 19.40
N TYR A 44 -6.45 -5.61 19.03
CA TYR A 44 -7.07 -5.67 17.69
C TYR A 44 -7.62 -4.31 17.24
N GLU A 45 -8.48 -3.70 18.06
CA GLU A 45 -9.08 -2.39 17.77
C GLU A 45 -8.02 -1.31 17.51
N ALA A 46 -6.94 -1.30 18.29
CA ALA A 46 -5.87 -0.31 18.13
C ALA A 46 -5.11 -0.52 16.81
N VAL A 47 -4.88 -1.77 16.40
CA VAL A 47 -4.28 -2.11 15.09
C VAL A 47 -5.18 -1.63 13.96
N MET A 48 -6.49 -1.89 14.04
CA MET A 48 -7.44 -1.53 12.99
C MET A 48 -7.55 -0.01 12.83
N TRP A 49 -7.67 0.72 13.95
CA TRP A 49 -7.66 2.18 13.94
C TRP A 49 -6.34 2.75 13.41
N ALA A 50 -5.20 2.22 13.86
CA ALA A 50 -3.89 2.63 13.37
C ALA A 50 -3.74 2.37 11.87
N THR A 51 -4.23 1.23 11.38
CA THR A 51 -4.20 0.89 9.94
C THR A 51 -5.02 1.89 9.14
N GLY A 52 -6.24 2.21 9.57
CA GLY A 52 -7.09 3.21 8.91
C GLY A 52 -6.46 4.61 8.89
N VAL A 53 -5.88 5.03 10.01
CA VAL A 53 -5.15 6.30 10.10
C VAL A 53 -3.93 6.31 9.18
N CYS A 54 -3.15 5.23 9.14
CA CYS A 54 -2.01 5.08 8.24
C CYS A 54 -2.43 5.15 6.77
N VAL A 55 -3.50 4.46 6.36
CA VAL A 55 -4.01 4.52 4.98
C VAL A 55 -4.33 5.97 4.61
N LEU A 56 -5.08 6.71 5.43
CA LEU A 56 -5.44 8.10 5.13
C LEU A 56 -4.22 9.03 5.12
N LEU A 57 -3.37 8.92 6.14
CA LEU A 57 -2.18 9.77 6.30
C LEU A 57 -1.18 9.55 5.17
N PHE A 58 -0.84 8.30 4.87
CA PHE A 58 0.15 7.96 3.85
C PHE A 58 -0.42 8.06 2.43
N THR A 59 -1.73 8.03 2.24
CA THR A 59 -2.34 8.48 0.97
C THR A 59 -2.02 9.95 0.73
N ALA A 60 -2.35 10.83 1.68
CA ALA A 60 -2.12 12.26 1.54
C ALA A 60 -0.62 12.62 1.42
N LEU A 61 0.22 12.04 2.28
CA LEU A 61 1.67 12.23 2.22
C LEU A 61 2.29 11.62 0.98
N GLY A 62 1.79 10.46 0.53
CA GLY A 62 2.23 9.74 -0.64
C GLY A 62 2.00 10.55 -1.91
N ILE A 63 0.81 11.12 -2.11
CA ILE A 63 0.50 11.97 -3.27
C ILE A 63 1.50 13.13 -3.39
N VAL A 64 1.77 13.82 -2.28
CA VAL A 64 2.73 14.94 -2.27
C VAL A 64 4.17 14.47 -2.46
N SER A 65 4.54 13.36 -1.82
CA SER A 65 5.94 12.88 -1.81
C SER A 65 6.33 12.21 -3.12
N ALA A 66 5.43 11.42 -3.71
CA ALA A 66 5.61 10.81 -5.04
C ALA A 66 5.78 11.89 -6.11
N GLY A 67 4.91 12.90 -6.15
CA GLY A 67 5.05 14.00 -7.13
C GLY A 67 6.32 14.84 -6.94
N LYS A 68 6.85 14.93 -5.72
CA LYS A 68 8.18 15.53 -5.47
C LYS A 68 9.32 14.60 -5.86
N ALA A 69 9.17 13.30 -5.64
CA ALA A 69 10.17 12.30 -6.01
C ALA A 69 10.35 12.23 -7.54
N GLU A 70 9.29 12.40 -8.32
CA GLU A 70 9.38 12.44 -9.79
C GLU A 70 10.30 13.55 -10.32
N GLN A 71 10.37 14.68 -9.62
CA GLN A 71 11.26 15.80 -9.99
C GLN A 71 12.74 15.46 -9.80
N VAL A 72 13.05 14.44 -8.99
CA VAL A 72 14.43 14.04 -8.65
C VAL A 72 14.82 12.74 -9.34
N TRP A 73 13.91 11.77 -9.40
CA TRP A 73 14.16 10.42 -9.89
C TRP A 73 13.63 10.17 -11.31
N GLY A 74 12.97 11.15 -11.92
CA GLY A 74 12.32 11.02 -13.23
C GLY A 74 10.85 10.62 -13.09
N LYS A 75 10.11 10.65 -14.19
CA LYS A 75 8.69 10.31 -14.25
C LYS A 75 8.45 8.85 -13.84
N ASP A 76 7.44 8.62 -13.02
CA ASP A 76 7.02 7.30 -12.52
C ASP A 76 8.19 6.38 -12.10
N PRO A 77 9.00 6.80 -11.11
CA PRO A 77 10.21 6.10 -10.77
C PRO A 77 9.88 4.85 -9.96
N SER A 78 10.44 3.70 -10.35
CA SER A 78 10.25 2.41 -9.65
C SER A 78 10.68 2.40 -8.18
N LYS A 79 11.32 3.48 -7.69
CA LYS A 79 11.71 3.66 -6.29
C LYS A 79 10.59 4.22 -5.44
N VAL A 80 9.52 4.76 -6.03
CA VAL A 80 8.32 5.15 -5.30
C VAL A 80 7.54 3.87 -5.05
N VAL A 81 7.36 3.54 -3.77
CA VAL A 81 6.68 2.31 -3.34
C VAL A 81 5.74 2.58 -2.15
N ILE A 82 5.42 3.85 -1.88
CA ILE A 82 4.51 4.24 -0.79
C ILE A 82 3.03 3.98 -1.18
N ASP A 83 2.74 4.08 -2.46
CA ASP A 83 1.54 3.56 -3.13
C ASP A 83 1.35 2.08 -2.81
N GLU A 84 2.40 1.28 -2.96
CA GLU A 84 2.37 -0.17 -2.70
C GLU A 84 2.07 -0.47 -1.22
N MET A 85 2.63 0.31 -0.30
CA MET A 85 2.38 0.14 1.13
C MET A 85 0.93 0.45 1.50
N VAL A 86 0.39 1.56 0.98
CA VAL A 86 -1.01 1.93 1.18
C VAL A 86 -1.93 0.88 0.53
N GLY A 87 -1.60 0.43 -0.67
CA GLY A 87 -2.32 -0.60 -1.41
C GLY A 87 -2.45 -1.92 -0.63
N VAL A 88 -1.41 -2.32 0.12
CA VAL A 88 -1.44 -3.48 1.03
C VAL A 88 -2.23 -3.21 2.32
N TRP A 89 -2.11 -2.02 2.92
CA TRP A 89 -2.81 -1.72 4.17
C TRP A 89 -4.33 -1.63 4.02
N ILE A 90 -4.83 -1.26 2.83
CA ILE A 90 -6.27 -1.24 2.55
C ILE A 90 -6.94 -2.61 2.77
N PRO A 91 -6.55 -3.71 2.09
CA PRO A 91 -7.15 -5.03 2.30
C PRO A 91 -6.93 -5.59 3.71
N LEU A 92 -5.87 -5.19 4.41
CA LEU A 92 -5.65 -5.57 5.81
C LEU A 92 -6.74 -5.05 6.75
N LEU A 93 -7.54 -4.04 6.35
CA LEU A 93 -8.73 -3.61 7.10
C LEU A 93 -9.85 -4.67 7.14
N ALA A 94 -9.78 -5.74 6.32
CA ALA A 94 -10.68 -6.88 6.44
C ALA A 94 -10.25 -7.90 7.49
N ALA A 95 -9.00 -7.84 7.97
CA ALA A 95 -8.44 -8.88 8.82
C ALA A 95 -9.26 -9.08 10.11
N PRO A 96 -9.68 -10.31 10.44
CA PRO A 96 -10.38 -10.59 11.68
C PRO A 96 -9.42 -10.66 12.87
N GLU A 97 -9.99 -10.58 14.06
CA GLU A 97 -9.28 -10.98 15.28
C GLU A 97 -9.07 -12.51 15.30
N GLY A 98 -8.09 -12.99 16.08
CA GLY A 98 -7.82 -14.42 16.23
C GLY A 98 -6.88 -15.03 15.18
N GLU A 99 -6.98 -16.35 15.01
CA GLU A 99 -6.01 -17.19 14.31
C GLU A 99 -5.99 -16.97 12.78
N ALA A 100 -7.13 -16.60 12.20
CA ALA A 100 -7.23 -16.37 10.76
C ALA A 100 -6.44 -15.12 10.29
N ARG A 101 -6.05 -14.24 11.20
CA ARG A 101 -5.36 -12.97 10.91
C ARG A 101 -4.14 -13.12 10.01
N GLY A 102 -3.31 -14.13 10.24
CA GLY A 102 -2.11 -14.40 9.43
C GLY A 102 -2.46 -14.72 7.97
N TRP A 103 -3.55 -15.47 7.75
CA TRP A 103 -4.04 -15.78 6.40
C TRP A 103 -4.61 -14.56 5.69
N TYR A 104 -5.22 -13.63 6.42
CA TYR A 104 -5.66 -12.36 5.84
C TYR A 104 -4.47 -11.46 5.48
N ALA A 105 -3.38 -11.47 6.25
CA ALA A 105 -2.17 -10.74 5.88
C ALA A 105 -1.50 -11.29 4.63
N LEU A 106 -1.41 -12.61 4.51
CA LEU A 106 -0.93 -13.27 3.29
C LEU A 106 -1.87 -13.02 2.11
N GLY A 107 -3.18 -13.14 2.32
CA GLY A 107 -4.22 -12.88 1.33
C GLY A 107 -4.18 -11.44 0.82
N ALA A 108 -4.02 -10.48 1.73
CA ALA A 108 -3.85 -9.06 1.40
C ALA A 108 -2.65 -8.84 0.49
N PHE A 109 -1.48 -9.39 0.85
CA PHE A 109 -0.28 -9.30 0.02
C PHE A 109 -0.49 -9.90 -1.38
N VAL A 110 -0.98 -11.13 -1.45
CA VAL A 110 -1.12 -11.88 -2.72
C VAL A 110 -2.17 -11.24 -3.63
N LEU A 111 -3.35 -10.92 -3.09
CA LEU A 111 -4.43 -10.30 -3.88
C LEU A 111 -4.03 -8.91 -4.36
N PHE A 112 -3.43 -8.11 -3.48
CA PHE A 112 -2.96 -6.77 -3.86
C PHE A 112 -1.94 -6.86 -4.99
N ARG A 113 -0.90 -7.69 -4.85
CA ARG A 113 0.10 -7.86 -5.90
C ARG A 113 -0.49 -8.39 -7.20
N PHE A 114 -1.48 -9.29 -7.12
CA PHE A 114 -2.19 -9.75 -8.30
C PHE A 114 -2.91 -8.58 -9.01
N PHE A 115 -3.65 -7.76 -8.28
CA PHE A 115 -4.41 -6.65 -8.86
C PHE A 115 -3.54 -5.49 -9.33
N ASP A 116 -2.46 -5.17 -8.61
CA ASP A 116 -1.47 -4.18 -9.03
C ASP A 116 -0.77 -4.61 -10.33
N ILE A 117 -0.35 -5.87 -10.44
CA ILE A 117 0.34 -6.35 -11.66
C ILE A 117 -0.62 -6.49 -12.85
N VAL A 118 -1.82 -7.04 -12.62
CA VAL A 118 -2.78 -7.32 -13.70
C VAL A 118 -3.52 -6.05 -14.13
N LYS A 119 -3.72 -5.09 -13.21
CA LYS A 119 -4.49 -3.86 -13.40
C LYS A 119 -5.86 -4.08 -14.09
N PRO A 120 -6.72 -5.00 -13.60
CA PRO A 120 -8.01 -5.25 -14.24
C PRO A 120 -8.97 -4.06 -14.02
N LEU A 121 -10.02 -3.98 -14.87
CA LEU A 121 -11.18 -3.10 -14.65
C LEU A 121 -10.90 -1.58 -14.65
N GLY A 122 -9.99 -1.10 -15.50
CA GLY A 122 -9.89 0.33 -15.82
C GLY A 122 -8.94 1.15 -14.95
N VAL A 123 -8.08 0.49 -14.16
CA VAL A 123 -6.92 1.11 -13.47
C VAL A 123 -6.10 1.97 -14.44
N ARG A 124 -5.93 1.55 -15.71
CA ARG A 124 -5.28 2.35 -16.78
C ARG A 124 -5.93 3.72 -17.07
N ARG A 125 -7.11 4.02 -16.54
CA ARG A 125 -7.70 5.37 -16.64
C ARG A 125 -7.12 6.33 -15.61
N MET A 126 -6.62 5.82 -14.48
CA MET A 126 -5.96 6.62 -13.44
C MET A 126 -4.55 7.04 -13.87
N GLU A 127 -3.92 6.34 -14.82
CA GLU A 127 -2.70 6.79 -15.53
C GLU A 127 -2.86 8.15 -16.27
N ARG A 128 -4.11 8.62 -16.48
CA ARG A 128 -4.38 9.97 -17.01
C ARG A 128 -4.21 11.07 -15.97
N LEU A 129 -4.18 10.71 -14.69
CA LEU A 129 -3.89 11.63 -13.60
C LEU A 129 -2.37 11.84 -13.56
N GLU A 130 -1.95 13.09 -13.55
CA GLU A 130 -0.54 13.42 -13.54
C GLU A 130 0.02 13.46 -12.12
N GLY A 131 1.31 13.18 -12.00
CA GLY A 131 2.03 13.34 -10.74
C GLY A 131 1.78 12.22 -9.74
N GLY A 132 2.08 12.51 -8.48
CA GLY A 132 1.87 11.57 -7.37
C GLY A 132 0.41 11.16 -7.13
N LEU A 133 -0.58 11.87 -7.68
CA LEU A 133 -1.97 11.42 -7.60
C LEU A 133 -2.19 10.17 -8.45
N GLY A 134 -1.69 10.15 -9.70
CA GLY A 134 -1.81 8.99 -10.57
C GLY A 134 -1.12 7.77 -9.97
N ILE A 135 0.12 7.95 -9.52
CA ILE A 135 0.93 6.90 -8.87
C ILE A 135 0.16 6.25 -7.71
N MET A 136 -0.37 7.06 -6.78
CA MET A 136 -1.06 6.52 -5.60
C MET A 136 -2.41 5.87 -5.91
N MET A 137 -3.16 6.40 -6.88
CA MET A 137 -4.52 5.94 -7.14
C MET A 137 -4.59 4.57 -7.80
N ASP A 138 -3.58 4.19 -8.58
CA ASP A 138 -3.49 2.87 -9.20
C ASP A 138 -3.51 1.77 -8.13
N ASP A 139 -2.61 1.86 -7.15
CA ASP A 139 -2.46 0.88 -6.07
C ASP A 139 -3.57 0.94 -5.05
N ILE A 140 -4.12 2.13 -4.80
CA ILE A 140 -5.30 2.28 -3.92
C ILE A 140 -6.48 1.51 -4.52
N LEU A 141 -6.69 1.56 -5.83
CA LEU A 141 -7.77 0.82 -6.48
C LEU A 141 -7.52 -0.70 -6.42
N ALA A 142 -6.27 -1.15 -6.65
CA ALA A 142 -5.88 -2.55 -6.46
C ALA A 142 -6.11 -3.03 -5.01
N GLY A 143 -5.79 -2.18 -4.02
CA GLY A 143 -6.06 -2.42 -2.61
C GLY A 143 -7.55 -2.54 -2.30
N ILE A 144 -8.40 -1.68 -2.89
CA ILE A 144 -9.86 -1.75 -2.74
C ILE A 144 -10.42 -3.05 -3.31
N TYR A 145 -9.97 -3.49 -4.49
CA TYR A 145 -10.39 -4.78 -5.06
C TYR A 145 -10.01 -5.95 -4.16
N SER A 146 -8.79 -5.92 -3.63
CA SER A 146 -8.32 -6.91 -2.66
C SER A 146 -9.19 -6.92 -1.40
N LEU A 147 -9.53 -5.73 -0.88
CA LEU A 147 -10.37 -5.55 0.31
C LEU A 147 -11.75 -6.16 0.11
N ILE A 148 -12.40 -5.87 -1.02
CA ILE A 148 -13.73 -6.41 -1.34
C ILE A 148 -13.72 -7.94 -1.33
N ILE A 149 -12.69 -8.56 -1.91
CA ILE A 149 -12.56 -10.02 -1.92
C ILE A 149 -12.35 -10.57 -0.51
N LEU A 150 -11.46 -9.96 0.29
CA LEU A 150 -11.22 -10.43 1.67
C LEU A 150 -12.44 -10.24 2.58
N ILE A 151 -13.19 -9.14 2.43
CA ILE A 151 -14.48 -8.97 3.12
C ILE A 151 -15.46 -10.05 2.69
N GLY A 152 -15.55 -10.33 1.38
CA GLY A 152 -16.38 -11.40 0.85
C GLY A 152 -16.04 -12.74 1.52
N ILE A 153 -14.76 -13.11 1.53
CA ILE A 153 -14.27 -14.33 2.20
C ILE A 153 -14.67 -14.32 3.68
N ARG A 154 -14.50 -13.20 4.40
CA ARG A 154 -14.88 -13.07 5.81
C ARG A 154 -16.38 -13.32 6.04
N CYS A 155 -17.24 -12.74 5.21
CA CYS A 155 -18.67 -12.91 5.32
C CYS A 155 -19.14 -14.36 5.07
N PHE A 156 -18.41 -15.13 4.25
CA PHE A 156 -18.74 -16.54 3.97
C PHE A 156 -18.02 -17.54 4.87
N ALA A 157 -16.87 -17.18 5.45
CA ALA A 157 -16.04 -18.09 6.24
C ALA A 157 -16.45 -18.19 7.72
N GLY A 158 -17.24 -17.24 8.24
CA GLY A 158 -17.68 -17.24 9.65
C GLY A 158 -16.67 -16.60 10.59
#